data_AF-A0A953DFX5-F1
#
_entry.id   AF-A0A953DFX5-F1
#
_cell.length_a   1.000
_cell.length_b   1.000
_cell.length_c   1.000
_cell.angle_alpha   90.00
_cell.angle_beta   90.00
_cell.angle_gamma   90.00
#
_symmetry.space_group_name_H-M   'P 1'
#
loop_
_entity.id
_entity.type
_entity.pdbx_description
1 polymer ?
#
loop_
_entity_poly.entity_id
_entity_poly.type
_entity_poly.pdbx_seq_one_letter_code
_entity_poly.pdbx_strand_id
1 'polypeptide(L)'
;MPFTPPKPSSKIPVAEKEQVLRAYIEYYRQAAKNAPESLRVKLKRSHLQPFLDEIGEHLARLAGEIGGKNVPESHHGKAVRKFLQDNPIPGDMGKYLTLELRAYALLVHGLHQWAVGQSLTADRWVISGNARDTLRACTDRCVVTDEPFGDNLIELHHPGRDGRPPIPVSEKGHKIADDVFDPQDEKGKMLVAVRRRLRFGWRVIWQGCLVELGETVDLSGYKNPKGRRSAVATRARRFSKESSMAIEEIRKWIEENDLVPAVGD
;
A
#
# COMPACT_ATOMS: atom_id res chain seq x y z
N MET A 1 -22.12 14.35 -16.53
CA MET A 1 -22.18 14.65 -15.09
C MET A 1 -20.86 14.27 -14.46
N PRO A 2 -20.31 15.06 -13.51
CA PRO A 2 -19.08 14.68 -12.81
C PRO A 2 -19.32 13.40 -12.00
N PHE A 3 -18.30 12.53 -11.97
CA PHE A 3 -18.34 11.33 -11.12
C PHE A 3 -18.63 11.72 -9.67
N THR A 4 -19.62 11.07 -9.08
CA THR A 4 -19.95 11.23 -7.67
C THR A 4 -19.67 9.91 -6.96
N PRO A 5 -18.70 9.87 -6.04
CA PRO A 5 -18.40 8.65 -5.29
C PRO A 5 -19.58 8.22 -4.41
N PRO A 6 -19.71 6.92 -4.09
CA PRO A 6 -20.76 6.42 -3.19
C PRO A 6 -20.71 7.12 -1.84
N LYS A 7 -21.84 7.63 -1.35
CA LYS A 7 -21.95 8.29 -0.05
C LYS A 7 -22.55 7.32 0.98
N PRO A 8 -22.21 7.44 2.27
CA PRO A 8 -22.90 6.67 3.29
C PRO A 8 -24.39 7.05 3.33
N SER A 9 -25.24 6.08 3.65
CA SER A 9 -26.69 6.28 3.76
C SER A 9 -27.07 7.23 4.90
N SER A 10 -26.22 7.32 5.92
CA SER A 10 -26.34 8.25 7.05
C SER A 10 -24.97 8.69 7.56
N LYS A 11 -24.93 9.83 8.25
CA LYS A 11 -23.74 10.31 8.97
C LYS A 11 -23.91 10.02 10.46
N ILE A 12 -22.80 9.77 11.16
CA ILE A 12 -22.81 9.70 12.63
C ILE A 12 -23.20 11.09 13.17
N PRO A 13 -24.25 11.20 14.00
CA PRO A 13 -24.62 12.46 14.62
C PRO A 13 -23.48 13.04 15.45
N VAL A 14 -23.32 14.37 15.45
CA VAL A 14 -22.22 15.05 16.16
C VAL A 14 -22.20 14.69 17.64
N ALA A 15 -23.38 14.63 18.27
CA ALA A 15 -23.54 14.33 19.69
C ALA A 15 -23.13 12.88 20.06
N GLU A 16 -23.26 11.94 19.12
CA GLU A 16 -22.99 10.51 19.36
C GLU A 16 -21.56 10.13 18.96
N LYS A 17 -20.88 11.00 18.22
CA LYS A 17 -19.64 10.68 17.54
C LYS A 17 -18.53 10.22 18.48
N GLU A 18 -18.36 10.88 19.62
CA GLU A 18 -17.36 10.48 20.60
C GLU A 18 -17.66 9.08 21.17
N GLN A 19 -18.92 8.81 21.51
CA GLN A 19 -19.36 7.52 22.02
C GLN A 19 -19.12 6.40 21.00
N VAL A 20 -19.47 6.63 19.74
CA VAL A 20 -19.27 5.65 18.65
C VAL A 20 -17.78 5.38 18.44
N LEU A 21 -16.93 6.42 18.45
CA LEU A 21 -15.48 6.25 18.30
C LEU A 21 -14.84 5.54 19.49
N ARG A 22 -15.28 5.82 20.72
CA ARG A 22 -14.82 5.09 21.91
C ARG A 22 -15.21 3.62 21.85
N ALA A 23 -16.45 3.31 21.46
CA ALA A 23 -16.89 1.93 21.28
C ALA A 23 -16.09 1.21 20.17
N TYR A 24 -15.79 1.91 19.07
CA TYR A 24 -14.95 1.40 17.98
C TYR A 24 -13.52 1.10 18.44
N ILE A 25 -12.91 2.02 19.20
CA ILE A 25 -11.58 1.84 19.79
C ILE A 25 -11.56 0.65 20.75
N GLU A 26 -12.57 0.53 21.61
CA GLU A 26 -12.66 -0.57 22.58
C GLU A 26 -12.84 -1.92 21.88
N TYR A 27 -13.66 -1.97 20.83
CA TYR A 27 -13.79 -3.18 20.01
C TYR A 27 -12.42 -3.65 19.50
N TYR A 28 -11.61 -2.75 18.94
CA TYR A 28 -10.28 -3.11 18.44
C TYR A 28 -9.27 -3.39 19.55
N ARG A 29 -9.43 -2.79 20.73
CA ARG A 29 -8.61 -3.13 21.91
C ARG A 29 -8.87 -4.57 22.36
N GLN A 30 -10.12 -5.00 22.37
CA GLN A 30 -10.48 -6.40 22.65
C GLN A 30 -10.02 -7.32 21.53
N ALA A 31 -10.18 -6.91 20.27
CA ALA A 31 -9.72 -7.68 19.12
C ALA A 31 -8.20 -7.86 19.12
N ALA A 32 -7.43 -6.84 19.53
CA ALA A 32 -5.98 -6.95 19.69
C ALA A 32 -5.55 -8.05 20.70
N LYS A 33 -6.40 -8.37 21.68
CA LYS A 33 -6.14 -9.41 22.68
C LYS A 33 -6.57 -10.80 22.19
N ASN A 34 -7.73 -10.87 21.52
CA ASN A 34 -8.42 -12.14 21.24
C ASN A 34 -8.24 -12.64 19.80
N ALA A 35 -8.07 -11.72 18.84
CA ALA A 35 -8.06 -11.96 17.41
C ALA A 35 -7.20 -10.89 16.71
N PRO A 36 -5.90 -10.79 17.04
CA PRO A 36 -5.06 -9.67 16.61
C PRO A 36 -4.92 -9.57 15.09
N GLU A 37 -5.17 -10.65 14.34
CA GLU A 37 -5.18 -10.68 12.87
C GLU A 37 -6.26 -9.78 12.26
N SER A 38 -7.31 -9.49 13.01
CA SER A 38 -8.33 -8.51 12.64
C SER A 38 -7.80 -7.07 12.57
N LEU A 39 -6.62 -6.80 13.14
CA LEU A 39 -5.91 -5.54 13.01
C LEU A 39 -5.22 -5.41 11.65
N ARG A 40 -5.21 -6.46 10.82
CA ARG A 40 -4.53 -6.42 9.52
C ARG A 40 -5.30 -7.18 8.45
N VAL A 41 -6.53 -6.72 8.20
CA VAL A 41 -7.35 -7.24 7.10
C VAL A 41 -6.89 -6.61 5.79
N LYS A 42 -6.33 -7.45 4.91
CA LYS A 42 -5.94 -7.05 3.55
C LYS A 42 -6.75 -7.84 2.53
N LEU A 43 -7.33 -7.13 1.57
CA LEU A 43 -7.83 -7.76 0.35
C LEU A 43 -6.62 -8.21 -0.47
N LYS A 44 -6.62 -9.47 -0.94
CA LYS A 44 -5.55 -9.98 -1.80
C LYS A 44 -5.44 -9.10 -3.04
N ARG A 45 -4.23 -8.69 -3.40
CA ARG A 45 -4.04 -7.80 -4.55
C ARG A 45 -4.48 -8.46 -5.85
N SER A 46 -4.30 -9.77 -5.96
CA SER A 46 -4.75 -10.57 -7.10
C SER A 46 -6.24 -10.43 -7.40
N HIS A 47 -7.09 -10.17 -6.39
CA HIS A 47 -8.52 -9.90 -6.61
C HIS A 47 -8.79 -8.54 -7.25
N LEU A 48 -7.87 -7.58 -7.10
CA LEU A 48 -7.96 -6.25 -7.71
C LEU A 48 -7.16 -6.14 -9.02
N GLN A 49 -6.24 -7.08 -9.28
CA GLN A 49 -5.32 -7.00 -10.40
C GLN A 49 -6.02 -6.83 -11.76
N PRO A 50 -7.09 -7.59 -12.10
CA PRO A 50 -7.79 -7.38 -13.37
C PRO A 50 -8.32 -5.95 -13.54
N PHE A 51 -8.88 -5.36 -12.49
CA PHE A 51 -9.37 -3.97 -12.52
C PHE A 51 -8.22 -2.96 -12.65
N LEU A 52 -7.07 -3.23 -12.03
CA LEU A 52 -5.89 -2.36 -12.14
C LEU A 52 -5.29 -2.43 -13.56
N ASP A 53 -5.32 -3.61 -14.18
CA ASP A 53 -4.87 -3.82 -15.56
C ASP A 53 -5.81 -3.08 -16.53
N GLU A 54 -7.13 -3.18 -16.36
CA GLU A 54 -8.10 -2.41 -17.15
C GLU A 54 -7.87 -0.89 -17.07
N ILE A 55 -7.56 -0.38 -15.87
CA ILE A 55 -7.20 1.04 -15.69
C ILE A 55 -5.91 1.34 -16.45
N GLY A 56 -4.87 0.51 -16.31
CA GLY A 56 -3.59 0.68 -16.99
C GLY A 56 -3.73 0.70 -18.52
N GLU A 57 -4.47 -0.26 -19.07
CA GLU A 57 -4.78 -0.35 -20.50
C GLU A 57 -5.54 0.90 -20.98
N HIS A 58 -6.51 1.36 -20.19
CA HIS A 58 -7.25 2.58 -20.51
C HIS A 58 -6.34 3.81 -20.56
N LEU A 59 -5.46 3.97 -19.57
CA LEU A 59 -4.49 5.07 -19.53
C LEU A 59 -3.50 5.00 -20.70
N ALA A 60 -3.00 3.80 -21.03
CA ALA A 60 -2.08 3.59 -22.14
C ALA A 60 -2.73 3.94 -23.49
N ARG A 61 -3.97 3.51 -23.71
CA ARG A 61 -4.74 3.87 -24.91
C ARG A 61 -4.94 5.37 -25.02
N LEU A 62 -5.37 6.04 -23.94
CA LEU A 62 -5.53 7.50 -23.92
C LEU A 62 -4.20 8.23 -24.19
N ALA A 63 -3.09 7.73 -23.64
CA ALA A 63 -1.77 8.29 -23.90
C ALA A 63 -1.36 8.15 -25.37
N GLY A 64 -1.63 6.99 -25.99
CA GLY A 64 -1.41 6.75 -27.41
C GLY A 64 -2.24 7.69 -28.30
N GLU A 65 -3.50 7.93 -27.94
CA GLU A 65 -4.37 8.90 -28.63
C GLU A 65 -3.81 10.34 -28.49
N ILE A 66 -3.40 10.75 -27.29
CA ILE A 66 -2.82 12.08 -27.03
C ILE A 66 -1.48 12.26 -27.73
N GLY A 67 -0.65 11.23 -27.80
CA GLY A 67 0.69 11.25 -28.41
C GLY A 67 0.71 10.99 -29.92
N GLY A 68 -0.32 10.33 -30.45
CA GLY A 68 -0.42 9.88 -31.83
C GLY A 68 -0.70 10.99 -32.85
N LYS A 69 -0.91 10.60 -34.12
CA LYS A 69 -1.24 11.57 -35.18
C LYS A 69 -2.72 12.01 -35.15
N ASN A 70 -3.60 11.15 -34.66
CA ASN A 70 -5.04 11.39 -34.58
C ASN A 70 -5.41 11.79 -33.15
N VAL A 71 -5.27 13.08 -32.86
CA VAL A 71 -5.56 13.63 -31.53
C VAL A 71 -7.05 13.45 -31.24
N PRO A 72 -7.44 12.91 -30.06
CA PRO A 72 -8.84 12.76 -29.72
C PRO A 72 -9.54 14.12 -29.78
N GLU A 73 -10.75 14.17 -30.34
CA GLU A 73 -11.51 15.42 -30.49
C GLU A 73 -11.89 16.04 -29.14
N SER A 74 -11.82 15.25 -28.07
CA SER A 74 -12.12 15.68 -26.71
C SER A 74 -11.25 16.88 -26.30
N HIS A 75 -11.91 17.89 -25.73
CA HIS A 75 -11.26 19.13 -25.28
C HIS A 75 -10.08 18.85 -24.31
N HIS A 76 -10.19 17.81 -23.49
CA HIS A 76 -9.16 17.43 -22.52
C HIS A 76 -7.89 16.85 -23.16
N GLY A 77 -8.02 15.96 -24.15
CA GLY A 77 -6.85 15.39 -24.84
C GLY A 77 -6.03 16.44 -25.60
N LYS A 78 -6.72 17.40 -26.23
CA LYS A 78 -6.08 18.56 -26.88
C LYS A 78 -5.31 19.43 -25.89
N ALA A 79 -5.86 19.69 -24.71
CA ALA A 79 -5.20 20.49 -23.68
C ALA A 79 -3.91 19.84 -23.17
N VAL A 80 -3.94 18.52 -22.89
CA VAL A 80 -2.74 17.77 -22.46
C VAL A 80 -1.68 17.77 -23.55
N ARG A 81 -2.06 17.51 -24.81
CA ARG A 81 -1.12 17.55 -25.94
C ARG A 81 -0.48 18.93 -26.08
N LYS A 82 -1.29 20.00 -26.04
CA LYS A 82 -0.80 21.37 -26.14
C LYS A 82 0.20 21.66 -25.02
N PHE A 83 -0.12 21.31 -23.78
CA PHE A 83 0.80 21.45 -22.66
C PHE A 83 2.14 20.74 -22.91
N LEU A 84 2.13 19.51 -23.44
CA LEU A 84 3.35 18.77 -23.74
C LEU A 84 4.17 19.38 -24.88
N GLN A 85 3.51 19.97 -25.87
CA GLN A 85 4.13 20.67 -27.00
C GLN A 85 4.74 22.02 -26.58
N ASP A 86 4.04 22.76 -25.72
CA ASP A 86 4.50 24.02 -25.14
C ASP A 86 5.70 23.82 -24.20
N ASN A 87 5.89 22.60 -23.69
CA ASN A 87 6.97 22.22 -22.77
C ASN A 87 7.84 21.11 -23.38
N PRO A 88 8.69 21.40 -24.38
CA PRO A 88 9.55 20.40 -25.01
C PRO A 88 10.61 19.88 -24.03
N ILE A 89 11.03 18.63 -24.22
CA ILE A 89 12.14 18.04 -23.45
C ILE A 89 13.47 18.57 -24.01
N PRO A 90 14.37 19.10 -23.16
CA PRO A 90 15.65 19.63 -23.62
C PRO A 90 16.64 18.52 -24.00
N GLY A 91 17.46 18.81 -25.02
CA GLY A 91 18.59 17.98 -25.42
C GLY A 91 18.20 16.59 -25.95
N ASP A 92 19.16 15.66 -25.88
CA ASP A 92 19.00 14.31 -26.43
C ASP A 92 17.92 13.47 -25.71
N MET A 93 17.51 13.87 -24.51
CA MET A 93 16.48 13.16 -23.75
C MET A 93 15.12 13.15 -24.49
N GLY A 94 14.87 14.16 -25.35
CA GLY A 94 13.66 14.22 -26.17
C GLY A 94 13.50 13.05 -27.15
N LYS A 95 14.59 12.34 -27.47
CA LYS A 95 14.55 11.12 -28.30
C LYS A 95 13.92 9.93 -27.58
N TYR A 96 13.99 9.91 -26.25
CA TYR A 96 13.49 8.81 -25.41
C TYR A 96 12.14 9.14 -24.77
N LEU A 97 11.91 10.41 -24.44
CA LEU A 97 10.68 10.87 -23.79
C LEU A 97 9.63 11.31 -24.82
N THR A 98 9.03 10.33 -25.50
CA THR A 98 7.98 10.56 -26.50
C THR A 98 6.76 11.27 -25.91
N LEU A 99 5.97 11.95 -26.75
CA LEU A 99 4.72 12.57 -26.31
C LEU A 99 3.77 11.58 -25.65
N GLU A 100 3.70 10.35 -26.18
CA GLU A 100 2.91 9.26 -25.63
C GLU A 100 3.36 8.89 -24.22
N LEU A 101 4.65 8.61 -24.02
CA LEU A 101 5.18 8.27 -22.69
C LEU A 101 4.93 9.39 -21.68
N ARG A 102 5.15 10.64 -22.09
CA ARG A 102 4.92 11.81 -21.24
C ARG A 102 3.43 12.01 -20.92
N ALA A 103 2.54 11.75 -21.89
CA ALA A 103 1.10 11.77 -21.66
C ALA A 103 0.67 10.68 -20.68
N TYR A 104 1.19 9.46 -20.84
CA TYR A 104 0.95 8.36 -19.91
C TYR A 104 1.37 8.73 -18.47
N ALA A 105 2.57 9.30 -18.31
CA ALA A 105 3.04 9.74 -17.00
C ALA A 105 2.14 10.82 -16.37
N LEU A 106 1.66 11.80 -17.15
CA LEU A 106 0.72 12.81 -16.67
C LEU A 106 -0.62 12.20 -16.25
N LEU A 107 -1.14 11.24 -17.02
CA LEU A 107 -2.38 10.53 -16.71
C LEU A 107 -2.27 9.70 -15.42
N VAL A 108 -1.17 8.96 -15.26
CA VAL A 108 -0.88 8.20 -14.02
C VAL A 108 -0.79 9.14 -12.82
N HIS A 109 -0.13 10.29 -12.98
CA HIS A 109 -0.04 11.29 -11.92
C HIS A 109 -1.41 11.86 -11.54
N GLY A 110 -2.24 12.21 -12.54
CA GLY A 110 -3.60 12.68 -12.33
C GLY A 110 -4.47 11.62 -11.63
N LEU A 111 -4.36 10.35 -12.02
CA LEU A 111 -5.05 9.24 -11.36
C LEU A 111 -4.63 9.10 -9.91
N HIS A 112 -3.32 9.18 -9.62
CA HIS A 112 -2.81 9.11 -8.25
C HIS A 112 -3.37 10.24 -7.38
N GLN A 113 -3.31 11.48 -7.87
CA GLN A 113 -3.89 12.63 -7.16
C GLN A 113 -5.39 12.45 -6.92
N TRP A 114 -6.13 11.98 -7.92
CA TRP A 114 -7.55 11.71 -7.81
C TRP A 114 -7.84 10.61 -6.78
N ALA A 115 -7.13 9.48 -6.82
CA ALA A 115 -7.31 8.37 -5.89
C ALA A 115 -7.02 8.79 -4.44
N VAL A 116 -5.96 9.58 -4.21
CA VAL A 116 -5.67 10.18 -2.90
C VAL A 116 -6.83 11.08 -2.45
N GLY A 117 -7.36 11.93 -3.35
CA GLY A 117 -8.53 12.76 -3.06
C GLY A 117 -9.78 11.95 -2.70
N GLN A 118 -10.04 10.85 -3.39
CA GLN A 118 -11.15 9.94 -3.08
C GLN A 118 -10.97 9.28 -1.71
N SER A 119 -9.77 8.80 -1.39
CA SER A 119 -9.48 8.19 -0.08
C SER A 119 -9.67 9.19 1.06
N LEU A 120 -9.20 10.43 0.91
CA LEU A 120 -9.42 11.48 1.90
C LEU A 120 -10.90 11.86 2.06
N THR A 121 -11.68 11.75 0.98
CA THR A 121 -13.13 11.99 1.01
C THR A 121 -13.85 10.89 1.78
N ALA A 122 -13.44 9.62 1.61
CA ALA A 122 -13.96 8.50 2.38
C ALA A 122 -13.73 8.68 3.89
N ASP A 123 -12.50 9.03 4.29
CA ASP A 123 -12.16 9.34 5.69
C ASP A 123 -13.07 10.44 6.28
N ARG A 124 -13.31 11.49 5.49
CA ARG A 124 -14.16 12.63 5.89
C ARG A 124 -15.63 12.24 6.07
N TRP A 125 -16.14 11.29 5.30
CA TRP A 125 -17.54 10.90 5.42
C TRP A 125 -17.84 10.11 6.68
N VAL A 126 -16.90 9.28 7.12
CA VAL A 126 -17.08 8.45 8.31
C VAL A 126 -16.81 9.26 9.58
N ILE A 127 -15.85 10.19 9.56
CA ILE A 127 -15.32 10.78 10.79
C ILE A 127 -15.18 12.31 10.74
N SER A 128 -15.68 13.00 9.70
CA SER A 128 -15.58 14.46 9.45
C SER A 128 -14.13 14.98 9.24
N GLY A 129 -13.96 16.29 9.01
CA GLY A 129 -12.63 16.91 8.79
C GLY A 129 -11.65 16.80 9.97
N ASN A 130 -12.16 16.76 11.21
CA ASN A 130 -11.34 16.73 12.45
C ASN A 130 -11.18 15.32 13.03
N ALA A 131 -11.46 14.31 12.21
CA ALA A 131 -11.49 12.90 12.56
C ALA A 131 -10.32 12.40 13.40
N ARG A 132 -9.11 12.72 12.92
CA ARG A 132 -7.86 12.20 13.44
C ARG A 132 -7.58 12.75 14.84
N ASP A 133 -7.96 14.00 15.07
CA ASP A 133 -7.79 14.64 16.37
C ASP A 133 -8.83 14.12 17.37
N THR A 134 -10.08 13.92 16.93
CA THR A 134 -11.10 13.26 17.75
C THR A 134 -10.68 11.84 18.14
N LEU A 135 -10.19 11.04 17.19
CA LEU A 135 -9.70 9.68 17.45
C LEU A 135 -8.56 9.65 18.47
N ARG A 136 -7.59 10.57 18.36
CA ARG A 136 -6.49 10.70 19.32
C ARG A 136 -6.98 11.11 20.70
N ALA A 137 -8.02 11.95 20.79
CA ALA A 137 -8.60 12.37 22.06
C ALA A 137 -9.49 11.31 22.73
N CYS A 138 -9.99 10.32 21.97
CA CYS A 138 -10.89 9.28 22.49
C CYS A 138 -10.19 8.24 23.38
N THR A 139 -8.84 8.23 23.47
CA THR A 139 -8.09 7.30 24.32
C THR A 139 -6.71 7.84 24.66
N ASP A 140 -6.27 7.59 25.89
CA ASP A 140 -4.93 7.88 26.41
C ASP A 140 -3.99 6.66 26.31
N ARG A 141 -4.50 5.52 25.82
CA ARG A 141 -3.77 4.25 25.71
C ARG A 141 -3.74 3.71 24.29
N CYS A 142 -2.64 3.05 23.94
CA CYS A 142 -2.46 2.32 22.69
C CYS A 142 -3.47 1.18 22.58
N VAL A 143 -4.17 1.09 21.45
CA VAL A 143 -5.14 0.02 21.19
C VAL A 143 -4.51 -1.37 21.19
N VAL A 144 -3.26 -1.48 20.73
CA VAL A 144 -2.58 -2.77 20.53
C VAL A 144 -1.82 -3.24 21.77
N THR A 145 -1.05 -2.34 22.41
CA THR A 145 -0.23 -2.71 23.57
C THR A 145 -0.93 -2.48 24.91
N ASP A 146 -2.05 -1.74 24.92
CA ASP A 146 -2.72 -1.26 26.13
C ASP A 146 -1.82 -0.42 27.05
N GLU A 147 -0.68 0.07 26.56
CA GLU A 147 0.22 0.96 27.28
C GLU A 147 -0.27 2.42 27.11
N PRO A 148 -0.15 3.27 28.15
CA PRO A 148 -0.40 4.71 28.02
C PRO A 148 0.49 5.34 26.93
N PHE A 149 -0.05 6.30 26.18
CA PHE A 149 0.73 7.04 25.19
C PHE A 149 1.81 7.92 25.85
N GLY A 150 1.52 8.53 27.01
CA GLY A 150 2.43 9.50 27.63
C GLY A 150 2.73 10.65 26.66
N ASP A 151 4.01 11.06 26.59
CA ASP A 151 4.48 12.08 25.64
C ASP A 151 4.79 11.51 24.23
N ASN A 152 4.49 10.23 23.99
CA ASN A 152 4.80 9.60 22.69
C ASN A 152 3.85 10.09 21.58
N LEU A 153 4.35 10.06 20.35
CA LEU A 153 3.56 10.33 19.16
C LEU A 153 2.44 9.28 19.00
N ILE A 154 1.20 9.74 18.89
CA ILE A 154 0.04 8.90 18.58
C ILE A 154 -0.05 8.72 17.07
N GLU A 155 0.31 7.53 16.60
CA GLU A 155 0.16 7.10 15.22
C GLU A 155 -1.26 6.60 14.94
N LEU A 156 -1.61 6.52 13.66
CA LEU A 156 -2.90 6.04 13.19
C LEU A 156 -2.69 4.83 12.29
N HIS A 157 -3.20 3.69 12.73
CA HIS A 157 -3.14 2.42 12.01
C HIS A 157 -4.51 2.08 11.44
N HIS A 158 -4.58 1.56 10.21
CA HIS A 158 -5.85 1.15 9.60
C HIS A 158 -6.01 -0.37 9.70
N PRO A 159 -6.97 -0.87 10.50
CA PRO A 159 -7.20 -2.32 10.63
C PRO A 159 -7.58 -2.99 9.30
N GLY A 160 -8.26 -2.22 8.44
CA GLY A 160 -8.59 -2.58 7.07
C GLY A 160 -8.62 -1.32 6.19
N ARG A 161 -8.39 -1.49 4.89
CA ARG A 161 -8.40 -0.39 3.89
C ARG A 161 -9.69 -0.39 3.06
N ASP A 162 -10.82 -0.56 3.74
CA ASP A 162 -12.19 -0.65 3.20
C ASP A 162 -13.05 0.57 3.57
N GLY A 163 -12.43 1.65 4.04
CA GLY A 163 -13.10 2.88 4.49
C GLY A 163 -13.38 2.93 5.99
N ARG A 164 -12.98 1.89 6.75
CA ARG A 164 -13.04 1.92 8.22
C ARG A 164 -12.07 2.96 8.79
N PRO A 165 -12.43 3.64 9.90
CA PRO A 165 -11.55 4.59 10.57
C PRO A 165 -10.22 3.98 11.00
N PRO A 166 -9.13 4.76 11.06
CA PRO A 166 -7.92 4.30 11.74
C PRO A 166 -8.13 4.21 13.25
N ILE A 167 -7.29 3.42 13.90
CA ILE A 167 -7.17 3.29 15.36
C ILE A 167 -5.87 3.93 15.86
N PRO A 168 -5.88 4.58 17.04
CA PRO A 168 -4.70 5.17 17.62
C PRO A 168 -3.75 4.12 18.21
N VAL A 169 -2.48 4.16 17.81
CA VAL A 169 -1.45 3.21 18.23
C VAL A 169 -0.13 3.91 18.54
N SER A 170 0.70 3.30 19.38
CA SER A 170 2.09 3.72 19.56
C SER A 170 2.93 3.18 18.39
N GLU A 171 4.13 3.71 18.19
CA GLU A 171 5.06 3.15 17.18
C GLU A 171 5.28 1.64 17.37
N LYS A 172 5.40 1.19 18.62
CA LYS A 172 5.49 -0.23 18.99
C LYS A 172 4.21 -0.99 18.60
N GLY A 173 3.05 -0.45 18.95
CA GLY A 173 1.76 -1.02 18.59
C GLY A 173 1.55 -1.13 17.08
N HIS A 174 1.98 -0.13 16.31
CA HIS A 174 1.89 -0.15 14.85
C HIS A 174 2.73 -1.29 14.26
N LYS A 175 3.97 -1.45 14.72
CA LYS A 175 4.83 -2.56 14.29
C LYS A 175 4.25 -3.92 14.64
N ILE A 176 3.55 -4.03 15.78
CA ILE A 176 2.85 -5.26 16.15
C ILE A 176 1.70 -5.51 15.19
N ALA A 177 0.82 -4.51 14.99
CA ALA A 177 -0.34 -4.60 14.10
C ALA A 177 0.03 -4.97 12.65
N ASP A 178 1.08 -4.34 12.10
CA ASP A 178 1.58 -4.62 10.75
C ASP A 178 2.16 -6.04 10.60
N ASP A 179 2.63 -6.61 11.70
CA ASP A 179 3.22 -7.94 11.74
C ASP A 179 2.27 -8.98 12.34
N VAL A 180 0.97 -8.69 12.50
CA VAL A 180 0.03 -9.74 12.92
C VAL A 180 -0.32 -10.63 11.74
N PHE A 181 -0.29 -11.94 12.01
CA PHE A 181 -0.69 -13.03 11.13
C PHE A 181 -1.73 -13.88 11.86
N ASP A 182 -2.36 -14.79 11.13
CA ASP A 182 -3.26 -15.80 11.68
C ASP A 182 -2.60 -16.44 12.94
N PRO A 183 -3.24 -16.37 14.11
CA PRO A 183 -2.74 -16.98 15.35
C PRO A 183 -2.55 -18.50 15.23
N GLN A 184 -3.15 -19.16 14.25
CA GLN A 184 -2.96 -20.58 13.96
C GLN A 184 -1.82 -20.84 12.97
N ASP A 185 -1.29 -19.80 12.32
CA ASP A 185 -0.14 -19.91 11.40
C ASP A 185 1.18 -19.87 12.18
N GLU A 186 1.50 -21.00 12.83
CA GLU A 186 2.78 -21.20 13.53
C GLU A 186 3.98 -20.99 12.59
N LYS A 187 3.84 -21.30 11.30
CA LYS A 187 4.87 -21.03 10.29
C LYS A 187 5.07 -19.52 10.11
N GLY A 188 3.98 -18.77 9.98
CA GLY A 188 4.00 -17.33 9.88
C GLY A 188 4.63 -16.65 11.10
N LYS A 189 4.26 -17.06 12.32
CA LYS A 189 4.86 -16.55 13.57
C LYS A 189 6.38 -16.73 13.59
N MET A 190 6.85 -17.92 13.22
CA MET A 190 8.27 -18.23 13.14
C MET A 190 8.98 -17.34 12.09
N LEU A 191 8.42 -17.24 10.87
CA LEU A 191 9.02 -16.45 9.79
C LEU A 191 9.12 -14.97 10.17
N VAL A 192 8.12 -14.42 10.87
CA VAL A 192 8.13 -13.04 11.39
C VAL A 192 9.19 -12.85 12.47
N ALA A 193 9.31 -13.80 13.39
CA ALA A 193 10.33 -13.75 14.43
C ALA A 193 11.74 -13.74 13.82
N VAL A 194 12.00 -14.62 12.84
CA VAL A 194 13.26 -14.66 12.09
C VAL A 194 13.48 -13.34 11.34
N ARG A 195 12.44 -12.81 10.67
CA ARG A 195 12.50 -11.52 9.96
C ARG A 195 12.91 -10.39 10.88
N ARG A 196 12.27 -10.29 12.06
CA ARG A 196 12.55 -9.24 13.05
C ARG A 196 13.98 -9.34 13.57
N ARG A 197 14.44 -10.55 13.90
CA ARG A 197 15.82 -10.80 14.34
C ARG A 197 16.85 -10.42 13.28
N LEU A 198 16.59 -10.75 12.02
CA LEU A 198 17.49 -10.47 10.90
C LEU A 198 17.34 -9.05 10.33
N ARG A 199 16.26 -8.34 10.66
CA ARG A 199 15.90 -7.00 10.16
C ARG A 199 15.82 -6.93 8.63
N PHE A 200 15.31 -7.97 7.99
CA PHE A 200 15.13 -8.02 6.54
C PHE A 200 13.71 -7.62 6.15
N GLY A 201 13.55 -6.87 5.06
CA GLY A 201 12.24 -6.60 4.47
C GLY A 201 11.72 -7.80 3.67
N TRP A 202 10.41 -8.02 3.65
CA TRP A 202 9.78 -9.12 2.91
C TRP A 202 10.14 -9.12 1.41
N ARG A 203 10.12 -7.95 0.74
CA ARG A 203 10.57 -7.80 -0.66
C ARG A 203 12.00 -8.29 -0.87
N VAL A 204 12.90 -8.04 0.08
CA VAL A 204 14.31 -8.46 -0.01
C VAL A 204 14.44 -9.97 0.10
N ILE A 205 13.70 -10.58 1.03
CA ILE A 205 13.68 -12.03 1.23
C ILE A 205 13.14 -12.70 -0.03
N TRP A 206 11.99 -12.23 -0.53
CA TRP A 206 11.36 -12.74 -1.75
C TRP A 206 12.23 -12.62 -3.00
N GLN A 207 12.85 -11.44 -3.22
CA GLN A 207 13.81 -11.26 -4.32
C GLN A 207 14.97 -12.25 -4.21
N GLY A 208 15.44 -12.53 -3.00
CA GLY A 208 16.48 -13.52 -2.76
C GLY A 208 16.01 -14.94 -3.05
N CYS A 209 14.78 -15.29 -2.68
CA CYS A 209 14.19 -16.58 -3.01
C CYS A 209 14.15 -16.79 -4.53
N LEU A 210 13.65 -15.81 -5.30
CA LEU A 210 13.65 -15.90 -6.75
C LEU A 210 15.05 -16.13 -7.34
N VAL A 211 16.07 -15.43 -6.82
CA VAL A 211 17.45 -15.61 -7.28
C VAL A 211 17.96 -17.03 -7.00
N GLU A 212 17.70 -17.57 -5.80
CA GLU A 212 18.11 -18.92 -5.43
C GLU A 212 17.39 -20.01 -6.24
N LEU A 213 16.14 -19.76 -6.63
CA LEU A 213 15.34 -20.64 -7.48
C LEU A 213 15.69 -20.54 -8.98
N GLY A 214 16.65 -19.69 -9.34
CA GLY A 214 17.04 -19.45 -10.74
C GLY A 214 16.01 -18.65 -11.53
N GLU A 215 15.06 -18.01 -10.86
CA GLU A 215 14.02 -17.21 -11.49
C GLU A 215 14.49 -15.80 -11.84
N THR A 216 13.79 -15.20 -12.82
CA THR A 216 14.06 -13.83 -13.24
C THR A 216 13.64 -12.85 -12.14
N VAL A 217 14.57 -11.99 -11.74
CA VAL A 217 14.29 -10.89 -10.84
C VAL A 217 14.88 -9.61 -11.44
N ASP A 218 14.03 -8.59 -11.60
CA ASP A 218 14.48 -7.29 -12.09
C ASP A 218 15.18 -6.51 -10.96
N LEU A 219 16.47 -6.23 -11.19
CA LEU A 219 17.32 -5.43 -10.32
C LEU A 219 17.97 -4.26 -11.08
N SER A 220 17.48 -3.95 -12.28
CA SER A 220 18.05 -2.94 -13.17
C SER A 220 18.00 -1.53 -12.55
N GLY A 221 17.01 -1.24 -11.70
CA GLY A 221 16.89 0.01 -10.96
C GLY A 221 17.94 0.24 -9.86
N TYR A 222 18.83 -0.72 -9.57
CA TYR A 222 19.89 -0.56 -8.58
C TYR A 222 21.22 -0.15 -9.22
N LYS A 223 21.96 0.75 -8.55
CA LYS A 223 23.31 1.19 -8.97
C LYS A 223 24.29 0.03 -9.22
N ASN A 224 24.12 -1.11 -8.52
CA ASN A 224 24.91 -2.32 -8.73
C ASN A 224 24.00 -3.56 -8.74
N PRO A 225 23.43 -3.95 -9.90
CA PRO A 225 22.50 -5.07 -9.99
C PRO A 225 23.13 -6.41 -9.62
N LYS A 226 24.39 -6.66 -10.02
CA LYS A 226 25.11 -7.91 -9.70
C LYS A 226 25.38 -8.04 -8.20
N GLY A 227 25.86 -6.98 -7.58
CA GLY A 227 26.06 -6.92 -6.13
C GLY A 227 24.74 -7.06 -5.38
N ARG A 228 23.67 -6.43 -5.88
CA ARG A 228 22.32 -6.59 -5.31
C ARG A 228 21.82 -8.03 -5.39
N ARG A 229 22.00 -8.69 -6.54
CA ARG A 229 21.62 -10.11 -6.75
C ARG A 229 22.29 -11.01 -5.71
N SER A 230 23.61 -10.87 -5.53
CA SER A 230 24.36 -11.63 -4.52
C SER A 230 23.90 -11.32 -3.09
N ALA A 231 23.60 -10.06 -2.79
CA ALA A 231 23.13 -9.65 -1.46
C ALA A 231 21.75 -10.22 -1.12
N VAL A 232 20.78 -10.18 -2.05
CA VAL A 232 19.44 -10.74 -1.79
C VAL A 232 19.48 -12.27 -1.68
N ALA A 233 20.24 -12.94 -2.54
CA ALA A 233 20.52 -14.39 -2.46
C ALA A 233 21.06 -14.80 -1.08
N THR A 234 22.09 -14.07 -0.60
CA THR A 234 22.68 -14.33 0.72
C THR A 234 21.69 -14.14 1.85
N ARG A 235 20.81 -13.12 1.75
CA ARG A 235 19.76 -12.88 2.74
C ARG A 235 18.70 -13.98 2.74
N ALA A 236 18.29 -14.47 1.57
CA ALA A 236 17.34 -15.58 1.47
C ALA A 236 17.93 -16.89 2.03
N ARG A 237 19.17 -17.26 1.68
CA ARG A 237 19.85 -18.42 2.28
C ARG A 237 19.94 -18.32 3.80
N ARG A 238 20.32 -17.15 4.32
CA ARG A 238 20.38 -16.91 5.76
C ARG A 238 19.00 -17.04 6.39
N PHE A 239 17.98 -16.45 5.78
CA PHE A 239 16.61 -16.51 6.26
C PHE A 239 16.10 -17.96 6.31
N SER A 240 16.29 -18.72 5.22
CA SER A 240 15.98 -20.15 5.12
C SER A 240 16.67 -20.99 6.18
N LYS A 241 17.97 -20.77 6.41
CA LYS A 241 18.71 -21.45 7.48
C LYS A 241 18.15 -21.16 8.87
N GLU A 242 17.79 -19.91 9.13
CA GLU A 242 17.33 -19.44 10.45
C GLU A 242 15.86 -19.77 10.72
N SER A 243 15.06 -19.97 9.68
CA SER A 243 13.67 -20.41 9.76
C SER A 243 13.49 -21.92 9.55
N SER A 244 14.57 -22.65 9.22
CA SER A 244 14.52 -24.06 8.84
C SER A 244 13.46 -24.39 7.77
N MET A 245 13.22 -23.46 6.84
CA MET A 245 12.24 -23.64 5.75
C MET A 245 12.95 -23.63 4.39
N ALA A 246 12.44 -24.44 3.46
CA ALA A 246 12.93 -24.41 2.08
C ALA A 246 12.65 -23.06 1.43
N ILE A 247 13.50 -22.66 0.48
CA ILE A 247 13.41 -21.37 -0.21
C ILE A 247 12.08 -21.24 -0.95
N GLU A 248 11.63 -22.33 -1.58
CA GLU A 248 10.36 -22.48 -2.28
C GLU A 248 9.17 -22.24 -1.34
N GLU A 249 9.20 -22.83 -0.15
CA GLU A 249 8.14 -22.67 0.85
C GLU A 249 8.09 -21.24 1.38
N ILE A 250 9.24 -20.61 1.62
CA ILE A 250 9.32 -19.21 2.06
C ILE A 250 8.73 -18.29 0.99
N ARG A 251 9.12 -18.48 -0.28
CA ARG A 251 8.59 -17.71 -1.40
C ARG A 251 7.07 -17.86 -1.47
N LYS A 252 6.58 -19.10 -1.50
CA LYS A 252 5.15 -19.40 -1.62
C LYS A 252 4.36 -18.77 -0.47
N TRP A 253 4.83 -18.92 0.76
CA TRP A 253 4.18 -18.33 1.92
C TRP A 253 4.15 -16.79 1.83
N ILE A 254 5.25 -16.16 1.39
CA ILE A 254 5.30 -14.71 1.18
C ILE A 254 4.27 -14.24 0.14
N GLU A 255 4.12 -14.98 -0.96
CA GLU A 255 3.18 -14.68 -2.04
C GLU A 255 1.72 -14.90 -1.59
N GLU A 256 1.44 -16.01 -0.90
CA GLU A 256 0.10 -16.34 -0.39
C GLU A 256 -0.42 -15.33 0.64
N ASN A 257 0.50 -14.63 1.32
CA ASN A 257 0.22 -13.62 2.34
C ASN A 257 0.37 -12.17 1.85
N ASP A 258 0.52 -11.96 0.53
CA ASP A 258 0.62 -10.64 -0.11
C ASP A 258 1.67 -9.72 0.57
N LEU A 259 2.83 -10.26 0.92
CA LEU A 259 3.87 -9.52 1.66
C LEU A 259 4.85 -8.76 0.76
N VAL A 260 4.68 -8.88 -0.56
CA VAL A 260 5.47 -8.18 -1.56
C VAL A 260 4.51 -7.49 -2.53
N PRO A 261 4.73 -6.22 -2.89
CA PRO A 261 3.98 -5.61 -3.97
C PRO A 261 4.14 -6.44 -5.26
N ALA A 262 3.06 -6.63 -6.02
CA ALA A 262 3.16 -7.23 -7.35
C ALA A 262 4.27 -6.51 -8.15
N VAL A 263 5.15 -7.28 -8.76
CA VAL A 263 6.22 -6.75 -9.61
C VAL A 263 5.57 -6.09 -10.82
N GLY A 264 5.87 -4.81 -10.96
CA GLY A 264 5.34 -3.90 -11.97
C GLY A 264 5.74 -2.49 -11.58
N ASP A 265 7.06 -2.27 -11.53
CA ASP A 265 7.65 -0.94 -11.76
C ASP A 265 7.80 -0.80 -13.29
#